data_AF-A0A3M1YA45-F1
#
_entry.id   AF-A0A3M1YA45-F1
#
_cell.length_a   1.000
_cell.length_b   1.000
_cell.length_c   1.000
_cell.angle_alpha   90.00
_cell.angle_beta   90.00
_cell.angle_gamma   90.00
#
_symmetry.space_group_name_H-M   'P 1'
#
loop_
_entity.id
_entity.type
_entity.pdbx_description
1 polymer ?
#
loop_
_entity_poly.entity_id
_entity_poly.type
_entity_poly.pdbx_seq_one_letter_code
_entity_poly.pdbx_strand_id
1 'polypeptide(L)'
;MIKKSIILFFVFLISTAFTNTVFSQNRPVFLVHLKTALSKDDAQLCVAYNVIWAALEKGYDVRVLVDASAIDTFKKGWLSGKDEISGYKIPENLREALSRQFNRPIEQVPKTYGEF
;
A
#
# COMPACT_ATOMS: atom_id res chain seq x y z
N MET A 1 48.11 1.59 27.96
CA MET A 1 47.00 2.37 27.36
C MET A 1 46.13 1.57 26.37
N ILE A 2 46.66 0.52 25.70
CA ILE A 2 45.95 -0.29 24.68
C ILE A 2 44.69 -1.04 25.18
N LYS A 3 44.65 -1.50 26.44
CA LYS A 3 43.52 -2.27 26.98
C LYS A 3 42.19 -1.50 27.02
N LYS A 4 42.21 -0.18 27.20
CA LYS A 4 40.99 0.65 27.25
C LYS A 4 40.36 0.85 25.87
N SER A 5 41.16 0.98 24.81
CA SER A 5 40.68 1.09 23.43
C SER A 5 40.04 -0.19 22.91
N ILE A 6 40.55 -1.36 23.33
CA ILE A 6 39.98 -2.66 22.94
C ILE A 6 38.58 -2.84 23.56
N ILE A 7 38.40 -2.45 24.83
CA ILE A 7 37.10 -2.52 25.50
C ILE A 7 36.10 -1.58 24.82
N LEU A 8 36.51 -0.35 24.47
CA LEU A 8 35.65 0.61 23.78
C LEU A 8 35.21 0.12 22.41
N PHE A 9 36.11 -0.55 21.67
CA PHE A 9 35.82 -1.15 20.38
C PHE A 9 34.81 -2.31 20.49
N PHE A 10 34.95 -3.18 21.49
CA PHE A 10 34.00 -4.26 21.75
C PHE A 10 32.63 -3.74 22.19
N VAL A 11 32.57 -2.69 23.02
CA VAL A 11 31.30 -2.04 23.39
C VAL A 11 30.62 -1.44 22.16
N PHE A 12 31.38 -0.77 21.28
CA PHE A 12 30.85 -0.23 20.03
C PHE A 12 30.28 -1.34 19.12
N LEU A 13 31.00 -2.45 18.96
CA LEU A 13 30.59 -3.61 18.16
C LEU A 13 29.34 -4.32 18.71
N ILE A 14 29.20 -4.38 20.04
CA ILE A 14 28.00 -4.92 20.68
C ILE A 14 26.83 -3.93 20.49
N SER A 15 27.04 -2.63 20.63
CA SER A 15 25.97 -1.64 20.42
C SER A 15 25.45 -1.60 18.97
N THR A 16 26.29 -1.84 17.95
CA THR A 16 25.82 -1.96 16.55
C THR A 16 25.16 -3.30 16.24
N ALA A 17 25.49 -4.37 16.98
CA ALA A 17 24.81 -5.65 16.86
C ALA A 17 23.39 -5.63 17.44
N PHE A 18 23.15 -4.87 18.51
CA PHE A 18 21.84 -4.76 19.16
C PHE A 18 20.84 -3.84 18.44
N THR A 19 21.29 -2.92 17.57
CA THR A 19 20.36 -2.10 16.77
C THR A 19 19.69 -2.86 15.63
N ASN A 20 20.19 -4.05 15.28
CA ASN A 20 19.63 -4.88 14.22
C ASN A 20 18.59 -5.89 14.71
N THR A 21 18.15 -5.80 15.97
CA THR A 21 16.88 -6.40 16.39
C THR A 21 15.76 -5.61 15.73
N VAL A 22 15.53 -5.93 14.46
CA VAL A 22 14.40 -5.53 13.64
C VAL A 22 13.17 -5.69 14.50
N PHE A 23 12.53 -4.56 14.83
CA PHE A 23 11.16 -4.56 15.31
C PHE A 23 10.33 -5.32 14.27
N SER A 24 9.99 -6.57 14.55
CA SER A 24 8.85 -7.21 13.92
C SER A 24 7.62 -6.45 14.39
N GLN A 25 7.35 -5.33 13.74
CA GLN A 25 6.13 -4.56 13.91
C GLN A 25 5.01 -5.51 13.47
N ASN A 26 4.37 -6.21 14.43
CA ASN A 26 3.12 -6.91 14.19
C ASN A 26 2.08 -5.85 13.82
N ARG A 27 2.06 -5.47 12.54
CA ARG A 27 1.14 -4.48 12.00
C ARG A 27 -0.27 -5.06 12.14
N PRO A 28 -1.23 -4.31 12.71
CA PRO A 28 -2.60 -4.77 12.76
C PRO A 28 -3.10 -5.05 11.33
N VAL A 29 -3.83 -6.16 11.17
CA VAL A 29 -4.40 -6.55 9.89
C VAL A 29 -5.65 -5.72 9.61
N PHE A 30 -5.75 -5.18 8.40
CA PHE A 30 -6.94 -4.50 7.90
C PHE A 30 -7.46 -5.25 6.66
N LEU A 31 -8.60 -5.93 6.79
CA LEU A 31 -9.21 -6.67 5.68
C LEU A 31 -10.16 -5.76 4.89
N VAL A 32 -9.95 -5.67 3.58
CA VAL A 32 -10.87 -5.04 2.63
C VAL A 32 -11.51 -6.13 1.77
N HIS A 33 -12.83 -6.22 1.81
CA HIS A 33 -13.60 -7.20 1.03
C HIS A 33 -14.26 -6.52 -0.17
N LEU A 34 -13.88 -6.94 -1.36
CA LEU A 34 -14.40 -6.45 -2.63
C LEU A 34 -15.34 -7.50 -3.23
N LYS A 35 -16.62 -7.16 -3.35
CA LYS A 35 -17.68 -8.08 -3.82
C LYS A 35 -18.33 -7.65 -5.14
N THR A 36 -18.25 -6.36 -5.47
CA THR A 36 -18.98 -5.75 -6.58
C THR A 36 -18.06 -5.48 -7.76
N ALA A 37 -18.44 -5.93 -8.96
CA ALA A 37 -17.71 -5.64 -10.18
C ALA A 37 -17.79 -4.17 -10.56
N LEU A 38 -16.75 -3.67 -11.22
CA LEU A 38 -16.68 -2.36 -11.87
C LEU A 38 -17.86 -2.13 -12.83
N SER A 39 -18.27 -3.16 -13.56
CA SER A 39 -19.42 -3.11 -14.48
C SER A 39 -20.79 -3.01 -13.78
N LYS A 40 -20.83 -3.16 -12.46
CA LYS A 40 -22.05 -3.08 -11.64
C LYS A 40 -22.11 -1.77 -10.84
N ASP A 41 -21.00 -1.41 -10.20
CA ASP A 41 -20.88 -0.20 -9.39
C ASP A 41 -19.40 0.15 -9.24
N ASP A 42 -18.97 1.19 -9.96
CA ASP A 42 -17.59 1.67 -9.93
C ASP A 42 -17.28 2.46 -8.65
N ALA A 43 -18.27 3.12 -8.05
CA ALA A 43 -18.09 3.92 -6.84
C ALA A 43 -17.57 3.09 -5.65
N GLN A 44 -18.03 1.84 -5.51
CA GLN A 44 -17.55 0.94 -4.44
C GLN A 44 -16.05 0.64 -4.57
N LEU A 45 -15.56 0.39 -5.78
CA LEU A 45 -14.14 0.15 -6.02
C LEU A 45 -13.34 1.42 -5.79
N CYS A 46 -13.80 2.56 -6.31
CA CYS A 46 -13.17 3.86 -6.08
C CYS A 46 -12.96 4.15 -4.58
N VAL A 47 -13.99 3.92 -3.77
CA VAL A 47 -13.90 4.10 -2.31
C VAL A 47 -12.94 3.10 -1.68
N ALA A 48 -12.96 1.84 -2.11
CA ALA A 48 -12.07 0.82 -1.56
C ALA A 48 -10.59 1.16 -1.73
N TYR A 49 -10.18 1.67 -2.90
CA TYR A 49 -8.79 2.10 -3.12
C TYR A 49 -8.37 3.25 -2.20
N ASN A 50 -9.26 4.23 -1.97
CA ASN A 50 -8.98 5.31 -1.02
C ASN A 50 -8.84 4.79 0.42
N VAL A 51 -9.66 3.81 0.82
CA VAL A 51 -9.57 3.16 2.14
C VAL A 51 -8.28 2.35 2.28
N ILE A 52 -7.92 1.57 1.24
CA ILE A 52 -6.68 0.80 1.20
C ILE A 52 -5.48 1.74 1.35
N TRP A 53 -5.44 2.84 0.58
CA TRP A 53 -4.35 3.81 0.67
C TRP A 53 -4.25 4.42 2.08
N ALA A 54 -5.37 4.85 2.66
CA ALA A 54 -5.38 5.38 4.02
C ALA A 54 -4.88 4.37 5.05
N ALA A 55 -5.27 3.09 4.95
CA ALA A 55 -4.81 2.04 5.84
C ALA A 55 -3.30 1.78 5.69
N LEU A 56 -2.78 1.76 4.46
CA LEU A 56 -1.34 1.63 4.21
C LEU A 56 -0.54 2.78 4.81
N GLU A 57 -0.99 4.04 4.66
CA GLU A 57 -0.35 5.22 5.27
C GLU A 57 -0.35 5.17 6.79
N LYS A 58 -1.34 4.51 7.40
CA LYS A 58 -1.41 4.28 8.85
C LYS A 58 -0.60 3.07 9.32
N GLY A 59 0.07 2.36 8.42
CA GLY A 59 0.95 1.24 8.75
C GLY A 59 0.24 -0.08 9.02
N TYR A 60 -0.99 -0.26 8.53
CA TYR A 60 -1.68 -1.56 8.61
C TYR A 60 -1.10 -2.59 7.63
N ASP A 61 -1.23 -3.88 7.96
CA ASP A 61 -1.09 -4.97 6.97
C ASP A 61 -2.43 -5.15 6.26
N VAL A 62 -2.58 -4.52 5.10
CA VAL A 62 -3.84 -4.57 4.34
C VAL A 62 -3.94 -5.89 3.57
N ARG A 63 -5.03 -6.62 3.80
CA ARG A 63 -5.39 -7.83 3.06
C ARG A 63 -6.62 -7.54 2.22
N VAL A 64 -6.61 -7.94 0.95
CA VAL A 64 -7.75 -7.77 0.05
C VAL A 64 -8.34 -9.13 -0.28
N LEU A 65 -9.63 -9.30 0.01
CA LEU A 65 -10.41 -10.46 -0.41
C LEU A 65 -11.30 -10.03 -1.58
N VAL A 66 -11.12 -10.68 -2.74
CA VAL A 66 -11.96 -10.49 -3.92
C VAL A 66 -12.95 -11.65 -3.98
N ASP A 67 -14.24 -11.35 -4.01
CA ASP A 67 -15.33 -12.33 -3.99
C ASP A 67 -16.46 -11.93 -4.96
N ALA A 68 -17.39 -12.86 -5.18
CA ALA A 68 -18.61 -12.68 -5.95
C ALA A 68 -18.32 -12.06 -7.34
N SER A 69 -19.03 -10.99 -7.70
CA SER A 69 -18.88 -10.35 -9.01
C SER A 69 -17.56 -9.60 -9.18
N ALA A 70 -16.90 -9.18 -8.09
CA ALA A 70 -15.64 -8.44 -8.21
C ALA A 70 -14.54 -9.26 -8.90
N ILE A 71 -14.63 -10.59 -8.88
CA ILE A 71 -13.67 -11.46 -9.57
C ILE A 71 -13.52 -11.13 -11.06
N ASP A 72 -14.60 -10.68 -11.71
CA ASP A 72 -14.60 -10.35 -13.13
C ASP A 72 -13.78 -9.09 -13.41
N THR A 73 -13.79 -8.13 -12.48
CA THR A 73 -13.01 -6.88 -12.59
C THR A 73 -11.51 -7.11 -12.46
N PHE A 74 -11.09 -8.04 -11.60
CA PHE A 74 -9.68 -8.36 -11.36
C PHE A 74 -9.17 -9.52 -12.22
N LYS A 75 -10.01 -10.06 -13.09
CA LYS A 75 -9.62 -11.13 -14.01
C LYS A 75 -8.71 -10.56 -15.09
N LYS A 76 -7.46 -11.04 -15.14
CA LYS A 76 -6.51 -10.64 -16.17
C LYS A 76 -6.91 -11.23 -17.52
N GLY A 77 -6.96 -10.38 -18.55
CA GLY A 77 -7.15 -10.81 -19.93
C GLY A 77 -5.95 -11.62 -20.42
N TRP A 78 -6.20 -12.71 -21.16
CA TRP A 78 -5.15 -13.61 -21.68
C TRP A 78 -4.12 -12.88 -22.55
N LEU A 79 -4.57 -11.91 -23.36
CA LEU A 79 -3.73 -11.21 -24.34
C LEU A 79 -3.02 -9.98 -23.76
N SER A 80 -3.71 -9.22 -22.91
CA SER A 80 -3.18 -7.96 -22.35
C SER A 80 -2.40 -8.16 -21.06
N GLY A 81 -2.63 -9.27 -20.34
CA GLY A 81 -2.13 -9.49 -18.97
C GLY A 81 -2.68 -8.50 -17.94
N LYS A 82 -3.62 -7.64 -18.36
CA LYS A 82 -4.21 -6.55 -17.57
C LYS A 82 -5.64 -6.91 -17.21
N ASP A 83 -6.05 -6.49 -16.02
CA ASP A 83 -7.44 -6.55 -15.58
C ASP A 83 -8.21 -5.29 -16.03
N GLU A 84 -9.54 -5.27 -15.84
CA GLU A 84 -10.40 -4.19 -16.32
C GLU A 84 -10.11 -2.86 -15.61
N ILE A 85 -9.72 -2.91 -14.34
CA ILE A 85 -9.53 -1.72 -13.50
C ILE A 85 -8.17 -1.06 -13.71
N SER A 86 -7.13 -1.81 -14.10
CA SER A 86 -5.76 -1.30 -14.23
C SER A 86 -5.62 -0.07 -15.14
N GLY A 87 -6.39 0.00 -16.23
CA GLY A 87 -6.40 1.11 -17.18
C GLY A 87 -7.39 2.22 -16.85
N TYR A 88 -8.21 2.06 -15.81
CA TYR A 88 -9.27 2.99 -15.49
C TYR A 88 -8.67 4.27 -14.87
N LYS A 89 -8.93 5.42 -15.50
CA LYS A 89 -8.33 6.71 -15.12
C LYS A 89 -9.01 7.27 -13.88
N ILE A 90 -8.22 7.85 -13.00
CA ILE A 90 -8.70 8.58 -11.84
C ILE A 90 -8.95 10.03 -12.27
N PRO A 91 -10.18 10.58 -12.08
CA PRO A 91 -10.50 11.96 -12.44
C PRO A 91 -9.54 12.98 -11.80
N GLU A 92 -9.12 14.01 -12.55
CA GLU A 92 -8.10 14.96 -12.06
C GLU A 92 -8.55 15.70 -10.79
N ASN A 93 -9.82 16.09 -10.71
CA ASN A 93 -10.39 16.71 -9.51
C ASN A 93 -10.33 15.78 -8.29
N LEU A 94 -10.50 14.47 -8.48
CA LEU A 94 -10.32 13.48 -7.42
C LEU A 94 -8.84 13.38 -7.04
N ARG A 95 -7.93 13.35 -8.03
CA ARG A 95 -6.49 13.32 -7.76
C ARG A 95 -6.04 14.55 -6.95
N GLU A 96 -6.53 15.73 -7.29
CA GLU A 96 -6.29 16.96 -6.53
C GLU A 96 -6.86 16.90 -5.10
N ALA A 97 -8.05 16.30 -4.92
CA ALA A 97 -8.63 16.11 -3.60
C ALA A 97 -7.78 15.15 -2.76
N LEU A 98 -7.32 14.04 -3.33
CA LEU A 98 -6.45 13.07 -2.68
C LEU A 98 -5.08 13.67 -2.33
N SER A 99 -4.48 14.43 -3.25
CA SER A 99 -3.24 15.18 -3.00
C SER A 99 -3.34 16.06 -1.75
N ARG A 100 -4.46 16.79 -1.60
CA ARG A 100 -4.75 17.63 -0.43
C ARG A 100 -4.99 16.80 0.84
N GLN A 101 -5.80 15.73 0.74
CA GLN A 101 -6.15 14.88 1.89
C GLN A 101 -4.94 14.14 2.47
N PHE A 102 -4.07 13.63 1.61
CA PHE A 102 -2.88 12.87 2.00
C PHE A 102 -1.63 13.74 2.15
N ASN A 103 -1.73 15.05 1.89
CA ASN A 103 -0.62 16.00 1.89
C ASN A 103 0.58 15.51 1.04
N ARG A 104 0.28 15.08 -0.19
CA ARG A 104 1.26 14.57 -1.16
C ARG A 104 1.24 15.40 -2.46
N PRO A 105 2.38 15.58 -3.13
CA PRO A 105 2.42 16.17 -4.47
C PRO A 105 1.50 15.43 -5.43
N ILE A 106 0.84 16.15 -6.34
CA ILE A 106 -0.12 15.58 -7.30
C ILE A 106 0.54 14.53 -8.21
N GLU A 107 1.85 14.63 -8.42
CA GLU A 107 2.67 13.69 -9.19
C GLU A 107 2.80 12.33 -8.50
N GLN A 108 2.63 12.29 -7.16
CA GLN A 108 2.61 11.05 -6.37
C GLN A 108 1.21 10.44 -6.24
N VAL A 109 0.18 11.13 -6.74
CA VAL A 109 -1.18 10.58 -6.77
C VAL A 109 -1.36 9.76 -8.06
N PRO A 110 -1.75 8.48 -7.96
CA PRO A 110 -1.99 7.61 -9.11
C PRO A 110 -2.85 8.27 -10.19
N LYS A 111 -2.52 8.05 -11.46
CA LYS A 111 -3.31 8.49 -12.63
C LYS A 111 -4.34 7.45 -13.04
N THR A 112 -4.06 6.17 -12.78
CA THR A 112 -4.98 5.06 -13.00
C THR A 112 -5.06 4.18 -11.76
N TYR A 113 -6.11 3.36 -11.67
CA TYR A 113 -6.22 2.41 -10.56
C TYR A 113 -5.15 1.31 -10.58
N GLY A 114 -4.51 1.07 -11.73
CA GLY A 114 -3.37 0.15 -11.83
C GLY A 114 -2.04 0.71 -11.32
N GLU A 115 -1.98 2.00 -10.97
CA GLU A 115 -0.78 2.63 -10.39
C GLU A 115 -0.78 2.62 -8.84
N PHE A 116 -1.90 2.26 -8.20
CA PHE A 116 -1.96 1.96 -6.76
C PHE A 116 -1.14 0.73 -6.40
#